data_AF-A0A928YIA9-F1
#
_entry.id   AF-A0A928YIA9-F1
#
_cell.length_a   1.000
_cell.length_b   1.000
_cell.length_c   1.000
_cell.angle_alpha   90.00
_cell.angle_beta   90.00
_cell.angle_gamma   90.00
#
_symmetry.space_group_name_H-M   'P 1'
#
loop_
_entity.id
_entity.type
_entity.pdbx_description
1 polymer ?
#
loop_
_entity_poly.entity_id
_entity_poly.type
_entity_poly.pdbx_seq_one_letter_code
_entity_poly.pdbx_strand_id
1 'polypeptide(L)'
;MFNRETILKSLNAENYYIDKHSLDLFLYDWKIDSIYEDESGLEFYDDLSLDKVKKGISLKAQGYSDEQIIVKLQKMEAKVEKENKTEPVQPILVRDYIATPEETALENVEEAIVTDLTPKPEKTFTLDVTSQTLQMLAEAVAKKISDDITNSDMATRLIEAGGYKRDNEILAKQIQELLDHNKELSARIEQLESHSSRNFWGRFWSKR
;
A
#
# COMPACT_ATOMS: atom_id res chain seq x y z
N MET A 1 -8.81 24.17 -8.07
CA MET A 1 -7.59 24.81 -8.59
C MET A 1 -6.69 25.17 -7.43
N PHE A 2 -5.44 24.75 -7.52
CA PHE A 2 -4.43 24.91 -6.47
C PHE A 2 -3.24 25.67 -7.01
N ASN A 3 -2.62 26.51 -6.19
CA ASN A 3 -1.29 27.04 -6.47
C ASN A 3 -0.27 26.23 -5.68
N ARG A 4 1.03 26.46 -5.90
CA ARG A 4 2.10 25.75 -5.18
C ARG A 4 1.95 25.82 -3.66
N GLU A 5 1.53 26.97 -3.12
CA GLU A 5 1.37 27.15 -1.68
C GLU A 5 0.18 26.38 -1.11
N THR A 6 -0.94 26.29 -1.84
CA THR A 6 -2.11 25.55 -1.40
C THR A 6 -1.89 24.05 -1.52
N ILE A 7 -1.16 23.58 -2.54
CA ILE A 7 -0.69 22.19 -2.62
C ILE A 7 0.17 21.85 -1.40
N LEU A 8 1.16 22.69 -1.08
CA LEU A 8 2.05 22.48 0.06
C LEU A 8 1.27 22.41 1.38
N LYS A 9 0.32 23.33 1.59
CA LYS A 9 -0.56 23.33 2.78
C LYS A 9 -1.42 22.07 2.85
N SER A 10 -2.00 21.63 1.73
CA SER A 10 -2.80 20.40 1.68
C SER A 10 -1.97 19.17 2.02
N LEU A 11 -0.76 19.05 1.47
CA LEU A 11 0.13 17.93 1.72
C LEU A 11 0.61 17.89 3.18
N ASN A 12 0.91 19.06 3.77
CA ASN A 12 1.32 19.12 5.16
C ASN A 12 0.17 18.85 6.14
N ALA A 13 -1.06 19.23 5.79
CA ALA A 13 -2.26 18.82 6.54
C ALA A 13 -2.47 17.30 6.53
N GLU A 14 -2.05 16.63 5.45
CA GLU A 14 -2.10 15.17 5.29
C GLU A 14 -0.86 14.43 5.82
N ASN A 15 0.00 15.11 6.60
CA ASN A 15 1.21 14.56 7.23
C ASN A 15 2.34 14.18 6.25
N TYR A 16 2.40 14.76 5.05
CA TYR A 16 3.56 14.57 4.16
C TYR A 16 4.79 15.38 4.59
N TYR A 17 4.60 16.48 5.33
CA TYR A 17 5.65 17.35 5.88
C TYR A 17 6.76 17.71 4.88
N ILE A 18 6.38 18.07 3.66
CA ILE A 18 7.29 18.47 2.61
C ILE A 18 7.54 19.97 2.66
N ASP A 19 8.72 20.38 2.20
CA ASP A 19 9.10 21.77 2.03
C ASP A 19 8.84 22.24 0.58
N LYS A 20 8.89 23.56 0.38
CA LYS A 20 8.62 24.18 -0.93
C LYS A 20 9.58 23.68 -2.01
N HIS A 21 10.86 23.51 -1.68
CA HIS A 21 11.86 23.09 -2.66
C HIS A 21 11.61 21.64 -3.12
N SER A 22 11.30 20.74 -2.19
CA SER A 22 10.91 19.37 -2.57
C SER A 22 9.67 19.34 -3.44
N LEU A 23 8.67 20.18 -3.17
CA LEU A 23 7.48 20.28 -4.01
C LEU A 23 7.83 20.73 -5.44
N ASP A 24 8.69 21.74 -5.58
CA ASP A 24 9.13 22.22 -6.90
C ASP A 24 9.90 21.13 -7.66
N LEU A 25 10.75 20.35 -6.96
CA LEU A 25 11.43 19.19 -7.54
C LEU A 25 10.43 18.12 -7.99
N PHE A 26 9.43 17.78 -7.18
CA PHE A 26 8.43 16.78 -7.56
C PHE A 26 7.63 17.19 -8.78
N LEU A 27 7.23 18.45 -8.87
CA LEU A 27 6.51 18.97 -10.03
C LEU A 27 7.38 18.89 -11.29
N TYR A 28 8.68 19.21 -11.19
CA TYR A 28 9.63 19.13 -12.30
C TYR A 28 9.98 17.69 -12.69
N ASP A 29 10.46 16.89 -11.74
CA ASP A 29 10.97 15.53 -11.95
C ASP A 29 9.88 14.61 -12.49
N TRP A 30 8.63 14.76 -12.00
CA TRP A 30 7.51 13.94 -12.43
C TRP A 30 6.70 14.56 -13.58
N LYS A 31 7.17 15.68 -14.15
CA LYS A 31 6.55 16.37 -15.29
C LYS A 31 5.07 16.67 -15.05
N ILE A 32 4.77 17.28 -13.91
CA ILE A 32 3.42 17.71 -13.54
C ILE A 32 3.27 19.17 -13.95
N ASP A 33 2.68 19.37 -15.12
CA ASP A 33 2.49 20.69 -15.70
C ASP A 33 1.31 21.42 -15.06
N SER A 34 1.41 22.75 -14.97
CA SER A 34 0.29 23.60 -14.59
C SER A 34 -0.77 23.60 -15.68
N ILE A 35 -2.04 23.69 -15.29
CA ILE A 35 -3.16 23.78 -16.24
C ILE A 35 -3.43 25.21 -16.68
N TYR A 36 -2.88 26.19 -15.96
CA TYR A 36 -3.08 27.60 -16.21
C TYR A 36 -1.95 28.41 -15.55
N GLU A 37 -1.53 29.49 -16.21
CA GLU A 37 -0.60 30.49 -15.69
C GLU A 37 -1.28 31.85 -15.84
N ASP A 38 -1.32 32.63 -14.75
CA ASP A 38 -1.93 33.96 -14.79
C ASP A 38 -1.00 35.03 -15.39
N GLU A 39 -1.51 36.26 -15.55
CA GLU A 39 -0.76 37.39 -16.09
C GLU A 39 0.47 37.79 -15.25
N SER A 40 0.55 37.31 -14.01
CA SER A 40 1.66 37.54 -13.10
C SER A 40 2.68 36.38 -13.09
N GLY A 41 2.45 35.35 -13.90
CA GLY A 41 3.28 34.14 -13.95
C GLY A 41 3.00 33.14 -12.82
N LEU A 42 1.85 33.26 -12.15
CA LEU A 42 1.47 32.34 -11.09
C LEU A 42 0.81 31.09 -11.70
N GLU A 43 1.41 29.95 -11.41
CA GLU A 43 0.94 28.66 -11.90
C GLU A 43 -0.17 28.06 -11.03
N PHE A 44 -1.17 27.53 -11.72
CA PHE A 44 -2.32 26.84 -11.14
C PHE A 44 -2.39 25.40 -11.65
N TYR A 45 -2.67 24.50 -10.71
CA TYR A 45 -2.78 23.07 -10.90
C TYR A 45 -4.21 22.62 -10.59
N ASP A 46 -4.63 21.54 -11.23
CA ASP A 46 -5.92 20.89 -10.98
C ASP A 46 -5.83 19.84 -9.88
N ASP A 47 -6.98 19.21 -9.59
CA ASP A 47 -7.09 18.17 -8.57
C ASP A 47 -6.28 16.92 -8.98
N LEU A 48 -6.21 16.62 -10.29
CA LEU A 48 -5.39 15.52 -10.82
C LEU A 48 -3.90 15.73 -10.55
N SER A 49 -3.41 16.95 -10.70
CA SER A 49 -2.02 17.30 -10.40
C SER A 49 -1.69 17.10 -8.93
N LEU A 50 -2.60 17.50 -8.03
CA LEU A 50 -2.45 17.25 -6.59
C LEU A 50 -2.38 15.75 -6.30
N ASP A 51 -3.27 14.97 -6.91
CA ASP A 51 -3.28 13.51 -6.76
C ASP A 51 -2.02 12.84 -7.33
N LYS A 52 -1.49 13.35 -8.46
CA LYS A 52 -0.22 12.89 -9.02
C LYS A 52 0.93 13.13 -8.04
N VAL A 53 1.00 14.30 -7.40
CA VAL A 53 2.03 14.59 -6.40
C VAL A 53 1.91 13.61 -5.22
N LYS A 54 0.70 13.42 -4.66
CA LYS A 54 0.48 12.46 -3.57
C LYS A 54 0.90 11.04 -3.94
N LYS A 55 0.47 10.59 -5.12
CA LYS A 55 0.80 9.25 -5.61
C LYS A 55 2.29 9.10 -5.90
N GLY A 56 2.92 10.11 -6.47
CA GLY A 56 4.36 10.18 -6.72
C GLY A 56 5.15 10.07 -5.43
N ILE A 57 4.79 10.82 -4.39
CA ILE A 57 5.44 10.75 -3.07
C ILE A 57 5.31 9.34 -2.49
N SER A 58 4.11 8.74 -2.56
CA SER A 58 3.88 7.37 -2.09
C SER A 58 4.73 6.34 -2.85
N LEU A 59 4.88 6.49 -4.17
CA LEU A 59 5.73 5.62 -4.98
C LEU A 59 7.22 5.84 -4.69
N LYS A 60 7.66 7.09 -4.50
CA LYS A 60 9.05 7.39 -4.15
C LYS A 60 9.42 6.81 -2.78
N ALA A 61 8.51 6.87 -1.82
CA ALA A 61 8.67 6.21 -0.51
C ALA A 61 8.73 4.68 -0.60
N GLN A 62 8.12 4.08 -1.63
CA GLN A 62 8.20 2.64 -1.91
C GLN A 62 9.47 2.24 -2.69
N GLY A 63 10.35 3.20 -3.02
CA GLY A 63 11.62 2.95 -3.72
C GLY A 63 11.53 2.91 -5.24
N TYR A 64 10.43 3.39 -5.85
CA TYR A 64 10.35 3.53 -7.31
C TYR A 64 11.26 4.66 -7.80
N SER A 65 11.91 4.46 -8.95
CA SER A 65 12.68 5.53 -9.61
C SER A 65 11.75 6.57 -10.24
N ASP A 66 12.24 7.79 -10.43
CA ASP A 66 11.44 8.88 -11.00
C ASP A 66 10.88 8.53 -12.40
N GLU A 67 11.63 7.79 -13.23
CA GLU A 67 11.14 7.28 -14.52
C GLU A 67 9.94 6.32 -14.38
N GLN A 68 10.00 5.39 -13.42
CA GLN A 68 8.91 4.46 -13.16
C GLN A 68 7.69 5.18 -12.59
N ILE A 69 7.91 6.23 -11.80
CA ILE A 69 6.85 7.08 -11.26
C ILE A 69 6.13 7.79 -12.41
N ILE A 70 6.85 8.44 -13.33
CA ILE A 70 6.27 9.11 -14.50
C ILE A 70 5.35 8.16 -15.29
N VAL A 71 5.83 6.96 -15.62
CA VAL A 71 5.04 5.96 -16.38
C VAL A 71 3.77 5.55 -15.62
N LYS A 72 3.82 5.45 -14.28
CA LYS A 72 2.66 5.13 -13.46
C LYS A 72 1.68 6.29 -13.34
N LEU A 73 2.17 7.53 -13.27
CA LEU A 73 1.35 8.74 -13.23
C LEU A 73 0.61 8.96 -14.57
N GLN A 74 1.26 8.72 -15.70
CA GLN A 74 0.60 8.78 -17.03
C GLN A 74 -0.53 7.75 -17.17
N LYS A 75 -0.37 6.55 -16.59
CA LYS A 75 -1.46 5.56 -16.55
C LYS A 75 -2.66 6.02 -15.72
N MET A 76 -2.47 6.96 -14.78
CA MET A 76 -3.54 7.54 -13.99
C MET A 76 -4.38 8.51 -14.85
N GLU A 77 -3.74 9.32 -15.69
CA GLU A 77 -4.43 10.16 -16.69
C GLU A 77 -5.30 9.30 -17.62
N ALA A 78 -4.72 8.20 -18.13
CA ALA A 78 -5.44 7.29 -19.03
C ALA A 78 -6.61 6.53 -18.39
N LYS A 79 -6.67 6.45 -17.05
CA LYS A 79 -7.81 5.87 -16.32
C LYS A 79 -8.91 6.91 -16.09
N VAL A 80 -8.54 8.13 -15.72
CA VAL A 80 -9.49 9.25 -15.55
C VAL A 80 -10.12 9.64 -16.90
N GLU A 81 -9.38 9.58 -18.01
CA GLU A 81 -9.94 9.75 -19.36
C GLU A 81 -10.89 8.63 -19.77
N LYS A 82 -10.67 7.39 -19.30
CA LYS A 82 -11.54 6.24 -19.60
C LYS A 82 -12.80 6.23 -18.75
N GLU A 83 -12.77 6.76 -17.53
CA GLU A 83 -13.98 6.89 -16.69
C GLU A 83 -14.99 7.90 -17.26
N ASN A 84 -14.56 8.83 -18.13
CA ASN A 84 -15.43 9.75 -18.86
C ASN A 84 -16.07 9.17 -20.15
N LYS A 85 -15.84 7.88 -20.47
CA LYS A 85 -16.50 7.20 -21.61
C LYS A 85 -17.19 5.92 -21.13
N THR A 86 -18.51 5.98 -21.06
CA THR A 86 -19.41 4.84 -20.80
C THR A 86 -19.33 3.76 -21.89
N GLU A 87 -19.55 2.49 -21.46
CA GLU A 87 -19.87 1.24 -22.20
C GLU A 87 -18.75 0.14 -22.29
N PRO A 88 -19.10 -1.17 -22.42
CA PRO A 88 -19.37 -2.09 -21.31
C PRO A 88 -18.35 -3.26 -21.22
N VAL A 89 -18.45 -3.98 -20.10
CA VAL A 89 -17.61 -5.09 -19.63
C VAL A 89 -17.38 -6.21 -20.66
N GLN A 90 -16.11 -6.62 -20.84
CA GLN A 90 -15.75 -7.95 -21.34
C GLN A 90 -14.84 -8.67 -20.33
N PRO A 91 -15.03 -9.98 -20.10
CA PRO A 91 -14.33 -10.73 -19.05
C PRO A 91 -12.87 -10.99 -19.43
N ILE A 92 -11.95 -10.71 -18.49
CA ILE A 92 -10.51 -10.97 -18.65
C ILE A 92 -10.23 -12.45 -18.36
N LEU A 93 -9.64 -13.13 -19.33
CA LEU A 93 -9.05 -14.47 -19.20
C LEU A 93 -7.86 -14.42 -18.24
N VAL A 94 -7.94 -15.17 -17.15
CA VAL A 94 -6.83 -15.40 -16.22
C VAL A 94 -5.84 -16.36 -16.88
N ARG A 95 -4.58 -15.93 -17.02
CA ARG A 95 -3.46 -16.82 -17.29
C ARG A 95 -2.56 -16.84 -16.06
N ASP A 96 -2.48 -18.02 -15.48
CA ASP A 96 -1.61 -18.38 -14.38
C ASP A 96 -0.14 -18.30 -14.80
N TYR A 97 0.73 -17.77 -13.93
CA TYR A 97 2.16 -18.05 -13.99
C TYR A 97 2.64 -18.36 -12.57
N ILE A 98 3.09 -19.60 -12.39
CA ILE A 98 3.80 -20.16 -11.25
C ILE A 98 5.27 -20.36 -11.67
N ALA A 99 6.20 -20.20 -10.71
CA ALA A 99 7.63 -20.61 -10.69
C ALA A 99 8.62 -19.75 -11.53
N THR A 100 9.86 -19.45 -11.13
CA THR A 100 10.78 -19.89 -10.04
C THR A 100 11.96 -18.88 -9.94
N PRO A 101 12.78 -18.87 -8.87
CA PRO A 101 13.87 -17.93 -8.63
C PRO A 101 15.22 -18.46 -9.15
N GLU A 102 16.12 -17.57 -9.59
CA GLU A 102 17.52 -17.91 -9.87
C GLU A 102 18.48 -16.97 -9.12
N GLU A 103 19.31 -17.61 -8.29
CA GLU A 103 20.54 -17.11 -7.70
C GLU A 103 21.62 -16.96 -8.78
N THR A 104 22.47 -15.94 -8.70
CA THR A 104 23.88 -16.07 -9.10
C THR A 104 24.76 -15.22 -8.20
N ALA A 105 25.92 -15.78 -7.91
CA ALA A 105 26.81 -15.48 -6.82
C ALA A 105 28.06 -14.72 -7.30
N LEU A 106 28.60 -13.89 -6.39
CA LEU A 106 30.03 -13.58 -6.14
C LEU A 106 30.88 -12.93 -7.24
N GLU A 107 31.42 -11.74 -6.95
CA GLU A 107 32.88 -11.56 -6.90
C GLU A 107 33.30 -10.36 -6.02
N ASN A 108 34.26 -10.64 -5.13
CA ASN A 108 34.92 -9.74 -4.19
C ASN A 108 35.98 -8.89 -4.88
N VAL A 109 36.09 -7.60 -4.51
CA VAL A 109 37.38 -6.88 -4.48
C VAL A 109 37.42 -6.01 -3.21
N GLU A 110 38.29 -6.41 -2.28
CA GLU A 110 38.79 -5.66 -1.12
C GLU A 110 39.66 -4.48 -1.66
N GLU A 111 39.82 -3.29 -1.07
CA GLU A 111 40.22 -2.99 0.31
C GLU A 111 40.32 -1.43 0.49
N ALA A 112 40.56 -1.00 1.74
CA ALA A 112 40.94 0.34 2.24
C ALA A 112 39.83 1.25 2.82
N ILE A 113 39.42 0.92 4.05
CA ILE A 113 38.73 1.82 4.99
C ILE A 113 39.81 2.54 5.81
N VAL A 114 39.94 3.85 5.64
CA VAL A 114 40.73 4.70 6.56
C VAL A 114 39.84 5.08 7.74
N THR A 115 40.14 4.51 8.90
CA THR A 115 39.62 4.91 10.20
C THR A 115 40.44 6.08 10.74
N ASP A 116 39.89 7.31 10.73
CA ASP A 116 40.25 8.32 11.73
C ASP A 116 39.26 9.50 11.75
N LEU A 117 38.30 9.48 12.68
CA LEU A 117 37.58 10.68 13.11
C LEU A 117 37.31 10.57 14.62
N THR A 118 38.34 10.77 15.42
CA THR A 118 38.20 11.09 16.84
C THR A 118 37.49 12.43 17.02
N PRO A 119 36.37 12.54 17.76
CA PRO A 119 35.87 13.83 18.20
C PRO A 119 36.72 14.33 19.39
N LYS A 120 37.22 15.56 19.29
CA LYS A 120 37.93 16.29 20.36
C LYS A 120 37.06 16.36 21.64
N PRO A 121 37.62 16.11 22.83
CA PRO A 121 36.88 16.24 24.09
C PRO A 121 36.78 17.72 24.49
N GLU A 122 35.73 18.40 24.06
CA GLU A 122 35.37 19.70 24.61
C GLU A 122 34.48 19.50 25.84
N LYS A 123 35.08 19.68 27.02
CA LYS A 123 34.44 19.97 28.33
C LYS A 123 33.31 19.01 28.73
N THR A 124 33.68 17.91 29.36
CA THR A 124 32.79 17.08 30.17
C THR A 124 32.20 17.88 31.33
N PHE A 125 31.01 18.45 31.13
CA PHE A 125 30.13 18.84 32.23
C PHE A 125 29.62 17.56 32.88
N THR A 126 30.21 17.16 34.00
CA THR A 126 29.61 16.15 34.88
C THR A 126 28.50 16.84 35.66
N LEU A 127 27.30 16.88 35.08
CA LEU A 127 26.09 17.26 35.80
C LEU A 127 25.73 16.06 36.70
N ASP A 128 25.90 16.19 38.01
CA ASP A 128 25.41 15.21 38.98
C ASP A 128 23.87 15.22 38.98
N VAL A 129 23.29 14.42 38.10
CA VAL A 129 21.84 14.16 38.09
C VAL A 129 21.59 13.09 39.13
N THR A 130 20.85 13.43 40.17
CA THR A 130 20.42 12.45 41.18
C THR A 130 19.66 11.32 40.49
N SER A 131 19.96 10.07 40.85
CA SER A 131 19.32 8.88 40.25
C SER A 131 17.79 8.93 40.34
N GLN A 132 17.26 9.58 41.38
CA GLN A 132 15.84 9.83 41.56
C GLN A 132 15.27 10.77 40.47
N THR A 133 15.95 11.88 40.15
CA THR A 133 15.50 12.79 39.08
C THR A 133 15.62 12.13 37.70
N LEU A 134 16.65 11.31 37.48
CA LEU A 134 16.81 10.55 36.24
C LEU A 134 15.69 9.51 36.09
N GLN A 135 15.34 8.81 37.19
CA GLN A 135 14.24 7.86 37.19
C GLN A 135 12.89 8.54 36.96
N MET A 136 12.64 9.70 37.58
CA MET A 136 11.44 10.49 37.34
C MET A 136 11.35 11.00 35.89
N LEU A 137 12.47 11.41 35.29
CA LEU A 137 12.52 11.81 33.89
C LEU A 137 12.26 10.61 32.95
N ALA A 138 12.87 9.46 33.24
CA ALA A 138 12.64 8.24 32.47
C ALA A 138 11.16 7.79 32.55
N GLU A 139 10.56 7.86 33.74
CA GLU A 139 9.15 7.54 33.96
C GLU A 139 8.22 8.54 33.24
N ALA A 140 8.53 9.84 33.28
CA ALA A 140 7.77 10.86 32.57
C ALA A 140 7.87 10.70 31.05
N VAL A 141 9.05 10.35 30.53
CA VAL A 141 9.25 10.06 29.10
C VAL A 141 8.54 8.79 28.68
N ALA A 142 8.64 7.71 29.46
CA ALA A 142 7.93 6.46 29.19
C ALA A 142 6.41 6.67 29.22
N LYS A 143 5.91 7.44 30.18
CA LYS A 143 4.49 7.80 30.26
C LYS A 143 4.06 8.64 29.05
N LYS A 144 4.85 9.62 28.65
CA LYS A 144 4.56 10.43 27.45
C LYS A 144 4.55 9.58 26.18
N ILE A 145 5.51 8.66 26.01
CA ILE A 145 5.53 7.72 24.87
C ILE A 145 4.31 6.79 24.92
N SER A 146 3.94 6.29 26.10
CA SER A 146 2.75 5.46 26.28
C SER A 146 1.47 6.21 25.94
N ASP A 147 1.35 7.47 26.38
CA ASP A 147 0.22 8.34 26.08
C ASP A 147 0.19 8.68 24.57
N ASP A 148 1.35 8.93 23.94
CA ASP A 148 1.44 9.19 22.49
C ASP A 148 1.09 7.93 21.67
N ILE A 149 1.46 6.72 22.10
CA ILE A 149 1.10 5.45 21.43
C ILE A 149 -0.38 5.13 21.59
N THR A 150 -0.94 5.31 22.79
CA THR A 150 -2.34 4.99 23.07
C THR A 150 -3.31 5.99 22.44
N ASN A 151 -2.93 7.27 22.32
CA ASN A 151 -3.69 8.28 21.61
C ASN A 151 -3.42 8.32 20.09
N SER A 152 -2.45 7.56 19.58
CA SER A 152 -2.18 7.45 18.15
C SER A 152 -3.03 6.36 17.51
N ASP A 153 -3.61 6.68 16.34
CA ASP A 153 -4.33 5.76 15.45
C ASP A 153 -3.57 4.47 15.11
N MET A 154 -2.29 4.37 15.44
CA MET A 154 -1.48 3.17 15.26
C MET A 154 -1.96 1.99 16.12
N ALA A 155 -2.38 2.23 17.37
CA ALA A 155 -2.86 1.15 18.25
C ALA A 155 -4.19 0.57 17.76
N THR A 156 -5.12 1.44 17.34
CA THR A 156 -6.38 1.04 16.70
C THR A 156 -6.14 0.32 15.37
N ARG A 157 -5.24 0.81 14.51
CA ARG A 157 -4.88 0.14 13.25
C ARG A 157 -4.21 -1.22 13.45
N LEU A 158 -3.42 -1.40 14.50
CA LEU A 158 -2.83 -2.70 14.86
C LEU A 158 -3.89 -3.70 15.35
N ILE A 159 -4.86 -3.23 16.13
CA ILE A 159 -6.00 -4.05 16.57
C ILE A 159 -6.90 -4.41 15.37
N GLU A 160 -7.13 -3.47 14.46
CA GLU A 160 -7.90 -3.65 13.23
C GLU A 160 -7.20 -4.62 12.26
N ALA A 161 -5.87 -4.51 12.11
CA ALA A 161 -5.06 -5.47 11.36
C ALA A 161 -5.10 -6.89 11.97
N GLY A 162 -5.20 -6.99 13.30
CA GLY A 162 -5.49 -8.25 13.98
C GLY A 162 -6.90 -8.77 13.71
N GLY A 163 -7.89 -7.88 13.58
CA GLY A 163 -9.26 -8.18 13.16
C GLY A 163 -9.32 -8.76 11.75
N TYR A 164 -8.72 -8.08 10.77
CA TYR A 164 -8.70 -8.52 9.37
C TYR A 164 -8.05 -9.90 9.18
N LYS A 165 -7.07 -10.27 10.01
CA LYS A 165 -6.50 -11.63 9.98
C LYS A 165 -7.51 -12.69 10.41
N ARG A 166 -8.31 -12.43 11.45
CA ARG A 166 -9.36 -13.36 11.88
C ARG A 166 -10.49 -13.44 10.87
N ASP A 167 -10.88 -12.31 10.29
CA ASP A 167 -11.96 -12.27 9.30
C ASP A 167 -11.55 -13.01 8.03
N ASN A 168 -10.30 -12.88 7.59
CA ASN A 168 -9.76 -13.68 6.48
C ASN A 168 -9.74 -15.19 6.80
N GLU A 169 -9.45 -15.58 8.05
CA GLU A 169 -9.53 -16.99 8.47
C GLU A 169 -10.98 -17.51 8.44
N ILE A 170 -11.95 -16.68 8.88
CA ILE A 170 -13.38 -17.02 8.86
C ILE A 170 -13.87 -17.15 7.42
N LEU A 171 -13.51 -16.21 6.54
CA LEU A 171 -13.86 -16.26 5.12
C LEU A 171 -13.26 -17.50 4.45
N ALA A 172 -12.00 -17.85 4.76
CA ALA A 172 -11.38 -19.06 4.25
C ALA A 172 -12.13 -20.32 4.69
N LYS A 173 -12.58 -20.40 5.95
CA LYS A 173 -13.42 -21.50 6.46
C LYS A 173 -14.76 -21.56 5.73
N GLN A 174 -15.42 -20.42 5.52
CA GLN A 174 -16.70 -20.36 4.79
C GLN A 174 -16.55 -20.79 3.33
N ILE A 175 -15.47 -20.37 2.65
CA ILE A 175 -15.18 -20.82 1.29
C ILE A 175 -14.95 -22.33 1.24
N GLN A 176 -14.22 -22.87 2.22
CA GLN A 176 -13.99 -24.31 2.32
C GLN A 176 -15.30 -25.08 2.55
N GLU A 177 -16.15 -24.62 3.46
CA GLU A 177 -17.47 -25.21 3.72
C GLU A 177 -18.36 -25.17 2.46
N LEU A 178 -18.37 -24.06 1.72
CA LEU A 178 -19.11 -23.94 0.46
C LEU A 178 -18.56 -24.86 -0.65
N LEU A 179 -17.24 -25.09 -0.69
CA LEU A 179 -16.61 -26.04 -1.60
C LEU A 179 -17.01 -27.47 -1.25
N ASP A 180 -16.99 -27.83 0.03
CA ASP A 180 -17.39 -29.16 0.50
C ASP A 180 -18.88 -29.41 0.24
N HIS A 181 -19.74 -28.42 0.49
CA HIS A 181 -21.17 -28.51 0.14
C HIS A 181 -21.40 -28.63 -1.37
N ASN A 182 -20.67 -27.89 -2.21
CA ASN A 182 -20.76 -28.05 -3.66
C ASN A 182 -20.31 -29.44 -4.11
N LYS A 183 -19.25 -29.98 -3.50
CA LYS A 183 -18.76 -31.32 -3.77
C LYS A 183 -19.80 -32.38 -3.37
N GLU A 184 -20.44 -32.21 -2.22
CA GLU A 184 -21.52 -33.11 -1.78
C GLU A 184 -22.75 -33.02 -2.69
N LEU A 185 -23.17 -31.82 -3.07
CA LEU A 185 -24.27 -31.62 -4.02
C LEU A 185 -23.96 -32.25 -5.37
N SER A 186 -22.72 -32.08 -5.87
CA SER A 186 -22.28 -32.71 -7.12
C SER A 186 -22.32 -34.24 -7.03
N ALA A 187 -21.84 -34.81 -5.92
CA ALA A 187 -21.92 -36.25 -5.68
C ALA A 187 -23.37 -36.76 -5.55
N ARG A 188 -24.26 -35.99 -4.91
CA ARG A 188 -25.69 -36.31 -4.84
C ARG A 188 -26.36 -36.22 -6.21
N ILE A 189 -26.01 -35.25 -7.05
CA ILE A 189 -26.50 -35.14 -8.42
C ILE A 189 -26.03 -36.36 -9.22
N GLU A 190 -24.75 -36.73 -9.15
CA GLU A 190 -24.20 -37.90 -9.82
C GLU A 190 -24.90 -39.22 -9.38
N GLN A 191 -25.18 -39.36 -8.07
CA GLN A 191 -25.99 -40.47 -7.55
C GLN A 191 -27.43 -40.44 -8.08
N LEU A 192 -28.08 -39.27 -8.11
CA LEU A 192 -29.44 -39.15 -8.64
C LEU A 192 -29.51 -39.39 -10.14
N GLU A 193 -28.52 -38.98 -10.92
CA GLU A 193 -28.42 -39.27 -12.36
C GLU A 193 -28.23 -40.77 -12.63
N SER A 194 -27.39 -41.43 -11.82
CA SER A 194 -27.19 -42.88 -11.92
C SER A 194 -28.39 -43.70 -11.46
N HIS A 195 -29.17 -43.24 -10.47
CA HIS A 195 -30.39 -43.91 -10.00
C HIS A 195 -31.63 -43.59 -10.85
N SER A 196 -31.77 -42.36 -11.36
CA SER A 196 -32.90 -41.93 -12.19
C SER A 196 -32.94 -42.70 -13.50
N SER A 197 -31.80 -42.86 -14.17
CA SER A 197 -31.70 -43.67 -15.38
C SER A 197 -32.07 -45.15 -15.11
N ARG A 198 -31.64 -45.74 -13.99
CA ARG A 198 -31.89 -47.16 -13.69
C ARG A 198 -33.36 -47.46 -13.33
N ASN A 199 -34.02 -46.59 -12.56
CA ASN A 199 -35.40 -46.78 -12.12
C ASN A 199 -36.44 -46.36 -13.17
N PHE A 200 -36.14 -45.33 -13.96
CA PHE A 200 -37.01 -44.86 -15.04
C PHE A 200 -37.06 -45.87 -16.18
N TRP A 201 -35.91 -46.37 -16.64
CA TRP A 201 -35.88 -47.37 -17.71
C TRP A 201 -36.35 -48.75 -17.25
N GLY A 202 -36.04 -49.17 -16.01
CA GLY A 202 -36.51 -50.44 -15.47
C GLY A 202 -38.04 -50.55 -15.39
N ARG A 203 -38.75 -49.49 -14.96
CA ARG A 203 -40.23 -49.48 -14.92
C ARG A 203 -40.87 -49.30 -16.30
N PHE A 204 -40.20 -48.61 -17.21
CA PHE A 204 -40.69 -48.37 -18.57
C PHE A 204 -40.62 -49.63 -19.45
N TRP A 205 -39.56 -50.44 -19.31
CA TRP A 205 -39.36 -51.66 -20.09
C TRP A 205 -39.83 -52.95 -19.40
N SER A 206 -40.05 -52.97 -18.08
CA SER A 206 -40.56 -54.17 -17.37
C SER A 206 -42.06 -54.41 -17.55
N LYS A 207 -42.76 -53.55 -18.30
CA LYS A 207 -44.20 -53.69 -18.58
C LYS A 207 -44.46 -53.98 -20.06
N ARG A 208 -43.89 -55.07 -20.58
CA ARG A 208 -44.45 -55.90 -21.67
C ARG A 208 -43.62 -57.15 -21.88
#